data_AF-A0A7D6HRF9-F1
#
_entry.id   AF-A0A7D6HRF9-F1
#
_cell.length_a   1.000
_cell.length_b   1.000
_cell.length_c   1.000
_cell.angle_alpha   90.00
_cell.angle_beta   90.00
_cell.angle_gamma   90.00
#
_symmetry.space_group_name_H-M   'P 1'
#
loop_
_entity.id
_entity.type
_entity.pdbx_description
1 polymer ?
#
loop_
_entity_poly.entity_id
_entity_poly.type
_entity_poly.pdbx_seq_one_letter_code
_entity_poly.pdbx_strand_id
1 'polypeptide(L)'
;MGGVTTTIPCKYATDPGALNPAQWSGKLAALRSRGATNADPRVAECLAALAYWRVRRVLDADRQHLNPAHVPALADMLRHAHPAVAR
;
A
#
# COMPACT_ATOMS: atom_id res chain seq x y z
N MET A 1 14.63 -24.94 -8.86
CA MET A 1 13.31 -24.35 -8.58
C MET A 1 13.42 -23.50 -7.33
N GLY A 2 13.69 -22.21 -7.47
CA GLY A 2 13.72 -21.27 -6.35
C GLY A 2 13.10 -19.99 -6.87
N GLY A 3 11.81 -19.78 -6.58
CA GLY A 3 11.14 -18.54 -6.90
C GLY A 3 11.81 -17.43 -6.10
N VAL A 4 12.62 -16.62 -6.78
CA VAL A 4 13.10 -15.35 -6.25
C VAL A 4 11.86 -14.49 -6.02
N THR A 5 11.43 -14.41 -4.77
CA THR A 5 10.59 -13.33 -4.29
C THR A 5 11.43 -12.07 -4.43
N THR A 6 11.38 -11.46 -5.62
CA THR A 6 11.94 -10.13 -5.87
C THR A 6 11.13 -9.17 -5.02
N THR A 7 11.54 -9.00 -3.76
CA THR A 7 11.19 -7.84 -2.96
C THR A 7 11.72 -6.65 -3.74
N ILE A 8 10.85 -6.03 -4.54
CA ILE A 8 11.16 -4.80 -5.26
C ILE A 8 11.52 -3.76 -4.18
N PRO A 9 12.78 -3.33 -4.07
CA PRO A 9 13.14 -2.31 -3.11
C PRO A 9 12.64 -0.98 -3.68
N CYS A 10 11.40 -0.62 -3.40
CA CYS A 10 10.90 0.72 -3.69
C CYS A 10 11.64 1.72 -2.80
N LYS A 11 12.77 2.24 -3.30
CA LYS A 11 13.56 3.35 -2.73
C LYS A 11 12.78 4.68 -2.64
N TYR A 12 11.55 4.73 -3.12
CA TYR A 12 10.70 5.92 -3.14
C TYR A 12 9.76 5.91 -1.95
N ALA A 13 10.36 6.00 -0.76
CA ALA A 13 9.66 6.13 0.52
C ALA A 13 9.10 7.55 0.68
N THR A 14 8.29 8.02 -0.28
CA THR A 14 7.41 9.15 0.01
C THR A 14 6.40 8.66 1.04
N ASP A 15 6.30 9.34 2.17
CA ASP A 15 5.24 9.08 3.14
C ASP A 15 3.90 9.04 2.38
N PRO A 16 3.16 7.92 2.38
CA PRO A 16 1.89 7.85 1.67
C PRO A 16 0.88 8.88 2.22
N GLY A 17 1.08 9.37 3.44
CA GLY A 17 0.35 10.48 4.06
C GLY A 17 0.72 11.88 3.57
N ALA A 18 1.82 12.06 2.83
CA ALA A 18 2.26 13.37 2.33
C ALA A 18 1.30 13.97 1.29
N LEU A 19 0.53 13.12 0.59
CA LEU A 19 -0.50 13.53 -0.36
C LEU A 19 -1.81 12.82 -0.03
N ASN A 20 -2.92 13.48 -0.30
CA ASN A 20 -4.25 12.88 -0.18
C ASN A 20 -4.51 11.88 -1.34
N PRO A 21 -5.55 11.01 -1.22
CA PRO A 21 -5.84 10.00 -2.24
C PRO A 21 -6.07 10.57 -3.65
N ALA A 22 -6.72 11.72 -3.76
CA ALA A 22 -7.00 12.35 -5.05
C ALA A 22 -5.72 12.85 -5.73
N GLN A 23 -4.79 13.41 -4.95
CA GLN A 23 -3.47 13.84 -5.42
C GLN A 23 -2.64 12.65 -5.91
N TRP A 24 -2.63 11.53 -5.18
CA TRP A 24 -1.97 10.30 -5.62
C TRP A 24 -2.57 9.74 -6.92
N SER A 25 -3.90 9.74 -7.03
CA SER A 25 -4.61 9.34 -8.25
C SER A 25 -4.27 10.24 -9.44
N GLY A 26 -4.25 11.57 -9.23
CA GLY A 26 -3.85 12.53 -10.25
C GLY A 26 -2.39 12.33 -10.71
N LYS A 27 -1.47 12.08 -9.77
CA LYS A 27 -0.05 11.75 -10.09
C LYS A 27 0.05 10.47 -10.92
N LEU A 28 -0.71 9.42 -10.56
CA LEU A 28 -0.77 8.18 -11.33
C LEU A 28 -1.31 8.39 -12.74
N ALA A 29 -2.39 9.16 -12.89
CA ALA A 29 -2.98 9.47 -14.19
C ALA A 29 -1.98 10.24 -15.08
N ALA A 30 -1.33 11.26 -14.54
CA ALA A 30 -0.32 12.04 -15.25
C ALA A 30 0.87 11.20 -15.72
N LEU A 31 1.33 10.23 -14.90
CA LEU A 31 2.38 9.29 -15.29
C LEU A 31 1.93 8.40 -16.46
N ARG A 32 0.72 7.84 -16.38
CA ARG A 32 0.16 6.97 -17.44
C ARG A 32 -0.07 7.72 -18.74
N SER A 33 -0.57 8.96 -18.68
CA SER A 33 -0.73 9.80 -19.87
C SER A 33 0.59 10.11 -20.57
N ARG A 34 1.72 10.05 -19.85
CA ARG A 34 3.08 10.20 -20.40
C ARG A 34 3.71 8.88 -20.85
N GLY A 35 2.95 7.79 -20.86
CA GLY A 35 3.41 6.47 -21.30
C GLY A 35 4.11 5.63 -20.24
N ALA A 36 4.06 6.03 -18.95
CA ALA A 36 4.63 5.21 -17.88
C ALA A 36 3.89 3.87 -17.78
N THR A 37 4.65 2.78 -17.77
CA THR A 37 4.12 1.41 -17.65
C THR A 37 4.05 0.98 -16.19
N ASN A 38 3.42 -0.17 -15.92
CA ASN A 38 3.37 -0.73 -14.56
C ASN A 38 4.76 -1.12 -14.00
N ALA A 39 5.79 -1.20 -14.86
CA ALA A 39 7.17 -1.42 -14.44
C ALA A 39 7.87 -0.13 -13.99
N ASP A 40 7.27 1.05 -14.23
CA ASP A 40 7.81 2.32 -13.76
C ASP A 40 7.73 2.38 -12.22
N PRO A 41 8.85 2.58 -11.51
CA PRO A 41 8.88 2.69 -10.06
C PRO A 41 7.94 3.78 -9.51
N ARG A 42 7.71 4.86 -10.25
CA ARG A 42 6.80 5.95 -9.86
C ARG A 42 5.34 5.52 -9.91
N VAL A 43 5.00 4.65 -10.86
CA VAL A 43 3.67 4.03 -10.94
C VAL A 43 3.46 3.08 -9.77
N ALA A 44 4.47 2.25 -9.46
CA ALA A 44 4.44 1.36 -8.30
C ALA A 44 4.27 2.13 -6.98
N GLU A 45 4.98 3.25 -6.81
CA GLU A 45 4.85 4.15 -5.65
C GLU A 45 3.42 4.68 -5.50
N CYS A 46 2.85 5.25 -6.57
CA CYS A 46 1.47 5.76 -6.53
C CYS A 46 0.45 4.65 -6.19
N LEU A 47 0.62 3.46 -6.76
CA LEU A 47 -0.26 2.33 -6.49
C LEU A 47 -0.13 1.84 -5.04
N ALA A 48 1.09 1.80 -4.49
CA ALA A 48 1.35 1.47 -3.10
C ALA A 48 0.73 2.49 -2.14
N ALA A 49 0.88 3.79 -2.41
CA ALA A 49 0.26 4.84 -1.61
C ALA A 49 -1.28 4.77 -1.66
N LEU A 50 -1.87 4.51 -2.83
CA LEU A 50 -3.31 4.29 -2.96
C LEU A 50 -3.79 3.02 -2.23
N ALA A 51 -2.96 1.97 -2.15
CA ALA A 51 -3.27 0.78 -1.36
C ALA A 51 -3.29 1.11 0.14
N TYR A 52 -2.31 1.88 0.63
CA TYR A 52 -2.29 2.38 2.01
C TYR A 52 -3.58 3.15 2.36
N TRP A 53 -4.00 4.10 1.52
CA TRP A 53 -5.22 4.88 1.77
C TRP A 53 -6.51 4.03 1.77
N ARG A 54 -6.56 2.96 0.98
CA ARG A 54 -7.68 2.00 1.00
C ARG A 54 -7.72 1.22 2.31
N VAL A 55 -6.59 0.67 2.76
CA VAL A 55 -6.49 -0.05 4.03
C VAL A 55 -6.81 0.88 5.20
N ARG A 56 -6.26 2.10 5.19
CA ARG A 56 -6.51 3.11 6.21
C ARG A 56 -8.00 3.45 6.33
N ARG A 57 -8.73 3.61 5.22
CA ARG A 57 -10.19 3.86 5.27
C ARG A 57 -10.96 2.73 5.95
N VAL A 58 -10.59 1.47 5.70
CA VAL A 58 -11.23 0.32 6.35
C VAL A 58 -10.94 0.34 7.86
N LEU A 59 -9.66 0.55 8.23
CA LEU A 59 -9.27 0.64 9.63
C LEU A 59 -9.95 1.81 10.36
N ASP A 60 -10.02 2.99 9.74
CA ASP A 60 -10.66 4.17 10.32
C ASP A 60 -12.17 3.95 10.53
N ALA A 61 -12.83 3.18 9.66
CA ALA A 61 -14.25 2.84 9.80
C ALA A 61 -14.53 1.93 11.00
N ASP A 62 -13.66 0.95 11.26
CA ASP A 62 -13.81 -0.03 12.35
C ASP A 62 -13.09 0.36 13.64
N ARG A 63 -12.31 1.44 13.63
CA ARG A 63 -11.44 1.83 14.75
C ARG A 63 -12.17 2.00 16.08
N GLN A 64 -13.41 2.46 16.06
CA GLN A 64 -14.21 2.66 17.28
C GLN A 64 -14.71 1.34 17.90
N HIS A 65 -14.77 0.27 17.10
CA HIS A 65 -15.19 -1.06 17.54
C HIS A 65 -14.01 -1.96 17.91
N LEU A 66 -12.78 -1.57 17.56
CA LEU A 66 -11.58 -2.34 17.84
C LEU A 66 -11.18 -2.19 19.31
N ASN A 67 -11.17 -3.31 20.04
CA ASN A 67 -10.62 -3.34 21.39
C ASN A 67 -9.12 -2.96 21.33
N PRO A 68 -8.66 -1.94 22.07
CA PRO A 68 -7.26 -1.52 22.10
C PRO A 68 -6.28 -2.67 22.41
N ALA A 69 -6.70 -3.65 23.21
CA ALA A 69 -5.89 -4.83 23.54
C ALA A 69 -5.58 -5.73 22.33
N HIS A 70 -6.37 -5.65 21.25
CA HIS A 70 -6.20 -6.48 20.04
C HIS A 70 -5.37 -5.79 18.95
N VAL A 71 -5.07 -4.48 19.10
CA VAL A 71 -4.27 -3.72 18.14
C VAL A 71 -2.89 -4.34 17.89
N PRO A 72 -2.14 -4.83 18.90
CA PRO A 72 -0.85 -5.47 18.65
C PRO A 72 -0.95 -6.72 17.78
N ALA A 73 -1.98 -7.55 17.98
CA ALA A 73 -2.20 -8.75 17.16
C ALA A 73 -2.55 -8.38 15.71
N LEU A 74 -3.36 -7.34 15.51
CA LEU A 74 -3.65 -6.81 14.17
C LEU A 74 -2.40 -6.25 13.48
N ALA A 75 -1.57 -5.50 14.22
CA ALA A 75 -0.32 -4.95 13.69
C ALA A 75 0.67 -6.07 13.31
N ASP A 76 0.71 -7.14 14.11
CA ASP A 76 1.53 -8.31 13.82
C ASP A 76 1.04 -9.06 12.57
N MET A 77 -0.28 -9.23 12.45
CA MET A 77 -0.93 -9.81 11.27
C MET A 77 -0.64 -9.02 9.98
N LEU A 78 -0.56 -7.68 10.05
CA LEU A 78 -0.21 -6.84 8.89
C LEU A 78 1.29 -6.88 8.55
N ARG A 79 2.15 -7.14 9.54
CA ARG A 79 3.60 -7.25 9.36
C ARG A 79 3.99 -8.57 8.70
N HIS A 80 3.27 -9.64 9.03
CA HIS A 80 3.51 -10.97 8.49
C HIS A 80 2.62 -11.23 7.28
N ALA A 81 3.12 -11.94 6.27
CA ALA A 81 2.28 -12.39 5.17
C ALA A 81 1.19 -13.31 5.74
N HIS A 82 -0.05 -12.84 5.78
CA HIS A 82 -1.15 -13.64 6.30
C HIS A 82 -1.35 -14.85 5.36
N PRO A 83 -1.31 -16.10 5.86
CA PRO A 83 -1.32 -17.30 5.01
C PRO A 83 -2.56 -17.40 4.13
N ALA A 84 -3.68 -16.79 4.54
CA ALA A 84 -4.90 -16.75 3.73
C ALA A 84 -4.80 -15.84 2.47
N VAL A 85 -3.77 -14.99 2.37
CA VAL A 85 -3.55 -14.04 1.26
C VAL A 85 -2.47 -14.53 0.30
N ALA A 86 -1.72 -15.59 0.64
CA ALA A 86 -0.63 -16.15 -0.17
C ALA A 86 -1.11 -17.03 -1.34
N ARG A 87 -2.21 -16.65 -2.01
CA ARG A 87 -2.82 -17.42 -3.09
C ARG A 87 -2.44 -16.92 -4.48
#